data_AF-A0A1S2PR57-F1
#
_entry.id   AF-A0A1S2PR57-F1
#
_cell.length_a   1.000
_cell.length_b   1.000
_cell.length_c   1.000
_cell.angle_alpha   90.00
_cell.angle_beta   90.00
_cell.angle_gamma   90.00
#
_symmetry.space_group_name_H-M   'P 1'
#
loop_
_entity.id
_entity.type
_entity.pdbx_description
1 polymer ?
#
loop_
_entity_poly.entity_id
_entity_poly.type
_entity_poly.pdbx_seq_one_letter_code
_entity_poly.pdbx_strand_id
1 'polypeptide(L)'
;MTGSRPRAIRSPSTPTLKDNRDSHVVVFSHHTSTTTNNTRPDPARPGEQRHTGAEVLSLLSAHANVLAWVNGHVHKNVVTPHHGSGGHSFREISTASHIDFPHLARVIELADNKDGTISVFTTLIESAAPHRTDFSDLSQTGLAALYRELAHNAPGADTSLGGTAADRNTELVLKKELKLTQLA
;
A
#
# COMPACT_ATOMS: atom_id res chain seq x y z
N MET A 1 8.29 46.71 -32.09
CA MET A 1 7.88 46.17 -30.77
C MET A 1 7.53 44.70 -30.95
N THR A 2 8.47 43.81 -30.70
CA THR A 2 8.27 42.35 -30.77
C THR A 2 8.09 41.82 -29.35
N GLY A 3 6.85 41.48 -28.99
CA GLY A 3 6.51 40.92 -27.69
C GLY A 3 7.04 39.49 -27.55
N SER A 4 8.00 39.30 -26.65
CA SER A 4 8.45 37.98 -26.20
C SER A 4 7.29 37.25 -25.50
N ARG A 5 6.85 36.11 -26.05
CA ARG A 5 5.91 35.21 -25.35
C ARG A 5 6.60 34.62 -24.11
N PRO A 6 5.96 34.60 -22.94
CA PRO A 6 6.53 33.98 -21.76
C PRO A 6 6.69 32.48 -21.99
N ARG A 7 7.90 31.99 -21.72
CA ARG A 7 8.26 30.57 -21.78
C ARG A 7 7.49 29.87 -20.67
N ALA A 8 6.59 28.96 -21.01
CA ALA A 8 5.90 28.14 -20.02
C ALA A 8 6.95 27.37 -19.19
N ILE A 9 6.95 27.61 -17.88
CA ILE A 9 7.70 26.79 -16.92
C ILE A 9 7.03 25.41 -16.97
N ARG A 10 7.67 24.45 -17.64
CA ARG A 10 7.26 23.05 -17.54
C ARG A 10 7.50 22.65 -16.08
N SER A 11 6.43 22.42 -15.32
CA SER A 11 6.52 21.64 -14.10
C SER A 11 7.26 20.34 -14.42
N PRO A 12 8.18 19.86 -13.57
CA PRO A 12 8.79 18.55 -13.78
C PRO A 12 7.66 17.54 -13.95
N SER A 13 7.70 16.76 -15.04
CA SER A 13 6.70 15.72 -15.31
C SER A 13 6.70 14.74 -14.14
N THR A 14 5.53 14.45 -13.60
CA THR A 14 5.36 13.42 -12.56
C THR A 14 6.03 12.12 -13.04
N PRO A 15 6.91 11.51 -12.23
CA PRO A 15 7.58 10.26 -12.61
C PRO A 15 6.56 9.18 -12.98
N THR A 16 6.77 8.49 -14.11
CA THR A 16 5.91 7.38 -14.55
C THR A 16 6.60 6.03 -14.34
N LEU A 17 5.82 4.94 -14.33
CA LEU A 17 6.37 3.57 -14.27
C LEU A 17 7.30 3.28 -15.47
N LYS A 18 6.97 3.82 -16.65
CA LYS A 18 7.75 3.65 -17.88
C LYS A 18 9.10 4.38 -17.84
N ASP A 19 9.16 5.53 -17.18
CA ASP A 19 10.40 6.30 -17.08
C ASP A 19 11.32 5.75 -15.98
N ASN A 20 10.78 4.93 -15.07
CA ASN A 20 11.48 4.39 -13.90
C ASN A 20 11.61 2.86 -13.94
N ARG A 21 11.76 2.28 -15.14
CA ARG A 21 11.89 0.82 -15.37
C ARG A 21 12.98 0.19 -14.49
N ASP A 22 14.04 0.95 -14.22
CA ASP A 22 15.22 0.52 -13.48
C ASP A 22 15.10 0.68 -11.96
N SER A 23 13.94 1.11 -11.44
CA SER A 23 13.67 1.34 -10.02
C SER A 23 12.64 0.37 -9.47
N HIS A 24 12.73 0.03 -8.19
CA HIS A 24 11.67 -0.72 -7.50
C HIS A 24 10.53 0.21 -7.11
N VAL A 25 9.29 -0.19 -7.41
CA VAL A 25 8.10 0.64 -7.19
C VAL A 25 7.16 0.01 -6.16
N VAL A 26 6.72 0.84 -5.21
CA VAL A 26 5.61 0.57 -4.31
C VAL A 26 4.52 1.60 -4.59
N VAL A 27 3.31 1.13 -4.87
CA VAL A 27 2.15 1.97 -5.18
C VAL A 27 1.29 2.13 -3.93
N PHE A 28 0.78 3.34 -3.68
CA PHE A 28 -0.13 3.61 -2.57
C PHE A 28 -1.48 4.12 -3.07
N SER A 29 -2.57 3.60 -2.52
CA SER A 29 -3.93 4.11 -2.75
C SER A 29 -4.78 3.91 -1.50
N HIS A 30 -5.96 4.55 -1.46
CA HIS A 30 -6.95 4.23 -0.42
C HIS A 30 -7.67 2.92 -0.73
N HIS A 31 -8.29 2.83 -1.91
CA HIS A 31 -9.08 1.68 -2.33
C HIS A 31 -8.23 0.56 -2.91
N THR A 32 -8.75 -0.66 -2.78
CA THR A 32 -8.19 -1.91 -3.30
C THR A 32 -8.53 -2.12 -4.78
N SER A 33 -7.93 -3.15 -5.38
CA SER A 33 -8.30 -3.66 -6.72
C SER A 33 -9.78 -4.01 -6.86
N THR A 34 -10.42 -4.47 -5.79
CA THR A 34 -11.82 -4.92 -5.79
C THR A 34 -12.82 -3.84 -5.39
N THR A 35 -12.36 -2.78 -4.72
CA THR A 35 -13.23 -1.71 -4.20
C THR A 35 -13.16 -0.42 -5.01
N THR A 36 -12.18 -0.30 -5.90
CA THR A 36 -12.13 0.77 -6.92
C THR A 36 -13.10 0.44 -8.07
N ASN A 37 -14.40 0.57 -7.84
CA ASN A 37 -15.45 0.19 -8.81
C ASN A 37 -16.42 1.34 -9.16
N ASN A 38 -16.25 2.52 -8.56
CA ASN A 38 -17.11 3.67 -8.84
C ASN A 38 -16.67 4.40 -10.11
N THR A 39 -17.35 4.09 -11.22
CA THR A 39 -17.12 4.70 -12.54
C THR A 39 -18.05 5.87 -12.84
N ARG A 40 -18.80 6.37 -11.85
CA ARG A 40 -19.62 7.58 -12.04
C ARG A 40 -18.70 8.75 -12.42
N PRO A 41 -19.02 9.49 -13.50
CA PRO A 41 -18.25 10.67 -13.89
C PRO A 41 -18.17 11.67 -12.74
N ASP A 42 -17.00 12.28 -12.57
CA ASP A 42 -16.85 13.39 -11.63
C ASP A 42 -17.61 14.61 -12.18
N PRO A 43 -18.63 15.14 -11.49
CA PRO A 43 -19.35 16.33 -11.96
C PRO A 43 -18.46 17.56 -12.13
N ALA A 44 -17.37 17.68 -11.35
CA ALA A 44 -16.40 18.76 -11.48
C ALA A 44 -15.44 18.55 -12.66
N ARG A 45 -15.31 17.30 -13.15
CA ARG A 45 -14.42 16.91 -14.25
C ARG A 45 -15.07 15.85 -15.15
N PRO A 46 -16.18 16.18 -15.83
CA PRO A 46 -17.00 15.18 -16.54
C PRO A 46 -16.29 14.54 -17.74
N GLY A 47 -15.22 15.17 -18.26
CA GLY A 47 -14.40 14.62 -19.34
C GLY A 47 -13.20 13.79 -18.87
N GLU A 48 -12.93 13.71 -17.55
CA GLU A 48 -11.84 12.88 -17.03
C GLU A 48 -12.28 11.42 -16.95
N GLN A 49 -11.51 10.52 -17.58
CA GLN A 49 -11.80 9.10 -17.57
C GLN A 49 -11.72 8.55 -16.13
N ARG A 50 -12.69 7.71 -15.77
CA ARG A 50 -12.67 6.96 -14.52
C ARG A 50 -12.04 5.60 -14.76
N HIS A 51 -11.17 5.18 -13.85
CA HIS A 51 -10.49 3.89 -13.92
C HIS A 51 -10.94 2.98 -12.77
N THR A 52 -11.12 1.72 -13.11
CA THR A 52 -11.44 0.63 -12.20
C THR A 52 -10.18 0.03 -11.60
N GLY A 53 -10.33 -0.67 -10.47
CA GLY A 53 -9.23 -1.41 -9.87
C GLY A 53 -8.70 -2.54 -10.76
N ALA A 54 -9.53 -3.08 -11.66
CA ALA A 54 -9.08 -4.05 -12.67
C ALA A 54 -8.16 -3.40 -13.73
N GLU A 55 -8.46 -2.18 -14.16
CA GLU A 55 -7.57 -1.43 -15.06
C GLU A 55 -6.25 -1.08 -14.38
N VAL A 56 -6.28 -0.66 -13.11
CA VAL A 56 -5.06 -0.42 -12.33
C VAL A 56 -4.26 -1.71 -12.15
N LEU A 57 -4.91 -2.82 -11.78
CA LEU A 57 -4.26 -4.12 -11.65
C LEU A 57 -3.59 -4.54 -12.96
N SER A 58 -4.29 -4.42 -14.09
CA SER A 58 -3.75 -4.71 -15.42
C SER A 58 -2.51 -3.88 -15.74
N LEU A 59 -2.55 -2.57 -15.43
CA LEU A 59 -1.40 -1.67 -15.59
C LEU A 59 -0.22 -2.14 -14.72
N LEU A 60 -0.43 -2.37 -13.42
CA LEU A 60 0.64 -2.78 -12.51
C LEU A 60 1.23 -4.15 -12.90
N SER A 61 0.38 -5.11 -13.28
CA SER A 61 0.80 -6.44 -13.77
C SER A 61 1.65 -6.38 -15.05
N ALA A 62 1.56 -5.31 -15.84
CA ALA A 62 2.38 -5.11 -17.04
C ALA A 62 3.77 -4.51 -16.74
N HIS A 63 4.03 -4.10 -15.50
CA HIS A 63 5.25 -3.41 -15.08
C HIS A 63 6.02 -4.24 -14.06
N ALA A 64 7.03 -4.98 -14.54
CA ALA A 64 7.82 -5.91 -13.72
C ALA A 64 8.64 -5.25 -12.60
N ASN A 65 8.76 -3.93 -12.63
CA ASN A 65 9.42 -3.13 -11.61
C ASN A 65 8.51 -2.79 -10.40
N VAL A 66 7.22 -3.18 -10.44
CA VAL A 66 6.27 -3.05 -9.33
C VAL A 66 6.42 -4.22 -8.37
N LEU A 67 6.66 -3.93 -7.08
CA LEU A 67 6.82 -4.94 -6.04
C LEU A 67 5.58 -5.07 -5.15
N ALA A 68 4.95 -3.95 -4.83
CA ALA A 68 3.82 -3.92 -3.92
C ALA A 68 2.81 -2.82 -4.28
N TRP A 69 1.54 -3.09 -4.00
CA TRP A 69 0.46 -2.12 -4.00
C TRP A 69 -0.15 -2.08 -2.60
N VAL A 70 0.17 -1.04 -1.84
CA VAL A 70 -0.26 -0.85 -0.44
C VAL A 70 -1.54 -0.01 -0.40
N ASN A 71 -2.55 -0.49 0.29
CA ASN A 71 -3.84 0.19 0.40
C ASN A 71 -4.58 -0.09 1.71
N GLY A 72 -5.81 0.43 1.81
CA GLY A 72 -6.67 0.29 2.98
C GLY A 72 -8.11 0.03 2.58
N HIS A 73 -9.03 0.85 3.10
CA HIS A 73 -10.47 0.86 2.81
C HIS A 73 -11.27 -0.35 3.32
N VAL A 74 -10.73 -1.57 3.25
CA VAL A 74 -11.41 -2.80 3.70
C VAL A 74 -11.23 -3.09 5.19
N HIS A 75 -10.43 -2.28 5.88
CA HIS A 75 -10.20 -2.35 7.34
C HIS A 75 -9.69 -3.71 7.83
N LYS A 76 -8.99 -4.46 6.97
CA LYS A 76 -8.51 -5.81 7.26
C LYS A 76 -7.06 -5.99 6.80
N ASN A 77 -6.28 -6.73 7.57
CA ASN A 77 -5.00 -7.25 7.11
C ASN A 77 -5.21 -8.35 6.08
N VAL A 78 -4.85 -8.08 4.82
CA VAL A 78 -4.90 -9.05 3.73
C VAL A 78 -3.71 -8.84 2.81
N VAL A 79 -3.05 -9.92 2.42
CA VAL A 79 -2.01 -9.92 1.39
C VAL A 79 -2.50 -10.76 0.20
N THR A 80 -2.74 -10.09 -0.94
CA THR A 80 -3.19 -10.73 -2.17
C THR A 80 -2.04 -10.82 -3.17
N PRO A 81 -1.65 -12.02 -3.64
CA PRO A 81 -0.68 -12.17 -4.71
C PRO A 81 -1.29 -11.82 -6.06
N HIS A 82 -0.57 -11.03 -6.84
CA HIS A 82 -0.92 -10.73 -8.23
C HIS A 82 0.18 -11.20 -9.16
N HIS A 83 -0.21 -11.83 -10.26
CA HIS A 83 0.69 -12.28 -11.31
C HIS A 83 0.75 -11.25 -12.43
N GLY A 84 1.94 -11.04 -12.97
CA GLY A 84 2.15 -10.19 -14.13
C GLY A 84 2.79 -10.92 -15.30
N SER A 85 3.13 -10.17 -16.34
CA SER A 85 3.80 -10.70 -17.52
C SER A 85 5.22 -11.20 -17.20
N GLY A 86 5.75 -12.12 -18.03
CA GLY A 86 7.14 -12.59 -17.90
C GLY A 86 7.47 -13.37 -16.62
N GLY A 87 6.46 -13.85 -15.89
CA GLY A 87 6.67 -14.56 -14.62
C GLY A 87 6.97 -13.65 -13.44
N HIS A 88 6.79 -12.33 -13.58
CA HIS A 88 6.79 -11.38 -12.47
C HIS A 88 5.53 -11.55 -11.60
N SER A 89 5.65 -11.22 -10.32
CA SER A 89 4.50 -11.09 -9.42
C SER A 89 4.73 -9.93 -8.47
N PHE A 90 3.65 -9.32 -8.00
CA PHE A 90 3.68 -8.32 -6.94
C PHE A 90 2.66 -8.68 -5.86
N ARG A 91 2.60 -7.88 -4.79
CA ARG A 91 1.69 -8.11 -3.65
C ARG A 91 0.79 -6.90 -3.44
N GLU A 92 -0.51 -7.09 -3.44
CA GLU A 92 -1.44 -6.10 -2.92
C GLU A 92 -1.60 -6.31 -1.41
N ILE A 93 -1.35 -5.27 -0.62
CA ILE A 93 -1.21 -5.33 0.83
C ILE A 93 -2.19 -4.34 1.44
N SER A 94 -3.28 -4.86 2.02
CA SER A 94 -4.23 -4.08 2.81
C SER A 94 -3.89 -4.19 4.29
N THR A 95 -3.95 -3.07 5.01
CA THR A 95 -3.75 -3.03 6.47
C THR A 95 -5.07 -2.73 7.18
N ALA A 96 -5.24 -3.32 8.37
CA ALA A 96 -6.37 -3.02 9.25
C ALA A 96 -6.47 -1.51 9.52
N SER A 97 -7.70 -1.03 9.76
CA SER A 97 -7.90 0.38 10.09
C SER A 97 -7.41 0.65 11.50
N HIS A 98 -6.95 1.88 11.74
CA HIS A 98 -6.67 2.29 13.11
C HIS A 98 -7.95 2.31 13.94
N ILE A 99 -9.12 2.61 13.39
CA ILE A 99 -10.35 2.78 14.19
C ILE A 99 -10.98 1.46 14.65
N ASP A 100 -10.56 0.33 14.09
CA ASP A 100 -11.12 -1.00 14.36
C ASP A 100 -10.10 -1.87 15.10
N PHE A 101 -10.57 -2.71 16.01
CA PHE A 101 -9.68 -3.70 16.62
C PHE A 101 -9.28 -4.78 15.59
N PRO A 102 -7.99 -5.16 15.51
CA PRO A 102 -6.83 -4.62 16.23
C PRO A 102 -6.23 -3.36 15.56
N HIS A 103 -5.67 -2.46 16.39
CA HIS A 103 -5.12 -1.15 15.98
C HIS A 103 -3.74 -1.23 15.32
N LEU A 104 -3.69 -1.88 14.16
CA LEU A 104 -2.41 -2.21 13.55
C LEU A 104 -2.07 -1.22 12.44
N ALA A 105 -0.85 -0.70 12.50
CA ALA A 105 -0.16 -0.11 11.35
C ALA A 105 0.83 -1.11 10.77
N ARG A 106 1.39 -0.82 9.59
CA ARG A 106 2.31 -1.71 8.90
C ARG A 106 3.53 -0.94 8.41
N VAL A 107 4.71 -1.48 8.73
CA VAL A 107 5.98 -1.11 8.11
C VAL A 107 6.17 -1.99 6.88
N ILE A 108 6.52 -1.35 5.76
CA ILE A 108 6.92 -2.03 4.52
C ILE A 108 8.41 -1.79 4.32
N GLU A 109 9.19 -2.85 4.40
CA GLU A 109 10.64 -2.80 4.18
C GLU A 109 11.00 -3.59 2.92
N LEU A 110 11.90 -3.04 2.10
CA LEU A 110 12.41 -3.67 0.90
C LEU A 110 13.88 -4.06 1.11
N ALA A 111 14.20 -5.34 0.96
CA ALA A 111 15.55 -5.86 1.09
C ALA A 111 16.02 -6.57 -0.19
N ASP A 112 17.12 -6.11 -0.78
CA ASP A 112 17.75 -6.78 -1.92
C ASP A 112 18.60 -7.96 -1.43
N ASN A 113 18.13 -9.18 -1.71
CA ASN A 113 18.72 -10.43 -1.20
C ASN A 113 20.04 -10.81 -1.89
N LYS A 114 20.44 -10.07 -2.94
CA LYS A 114 21.68 -10.29 -3.71
C LYS A 114 21.76 -11.65 -4.43
N ASP A 115 20.64 -12.34 -4.56
CA ASP A 115 20.50 -13.64 -5.24
C ASP A 115 19.53 -13.59 -6.43
N GLY A 116 19.20 -12.38 -6.90
CA GLY A 116 18.18 -12.17 -7.93
C GLY A 116 16.75 -12.12 -7.38
N THR A 117 16.57 -12.00 -6.06
CA THR A 117 15.28 -11.73 -5.42
C THR A 117 15.29 -10.46 -4.58
N ILE A 118 14.09 -9.96 -4.27
CA ILE A 118 13.85 -8.87 -3.33
C ILE A 118 12.77 -9.31 -2.34
N SER A 119 13.01 -9.06 -1.06
CA SER A 119 12.04 -9.34 0.01
C SER A 119 11.26 -8.08 0.34
N VAL A 120 9.93 -8.23 0.42
CA VAL A 120 9.03 -7.23 0.98
C VAL A 120 8.59 -7.71 2.36
N PHE A 121 9.10 -7.11 3.43
CA PHE A 121 8.68 -7.41 4.79
C PHE A 121 7.47 -6.56 5.19
N THR A 122 6.48 -7.19 5.85
CA THR A 122 5.20 -6.56 6.20
C THR A 122 4.94 -6.51 7.70
N THR A 123 5.87 -5.95 8.46
CA THR A 123 5.81 -5.93 9.93
C THR A 123 4.66 -5.06 10.43
N LEU A 124 3.69 -5.69 11.10
CA LEU A 124 2.64 -5.00 11.82
C LEU A 124 3.18 -4.44 13.13
N ILE A 125 2.78 -3.21 13.41
CA ILE A 125 3.10 -2.48 14.63
C ILE A 125 1.80 -2.03 15.29
N GLU A 126 1.85 -1.87 16.60
CA GLU A 126 0.75 -1.40 17.43
C GLU A 126 1.30 -0.41 18.46
N SER A 127 0.44 0.40 19.08
CA SER A 127 0.83 1.30 20.16
C SER A 127 1.56 0.56 21.28
N ALA A 128 2.76 1.02 21.65
CA ALA A 128 3.52 0.49 22.78
C ALA A 128 2.91 0.95 24.12
N ALA A 129 1.75 0.37 24.47
CA ALA A 129 0.97 0.71 25.65
C ALA A 129 0.40 -0.56 26.30
N PRO A 130 0.11 -0.54 27.61
CA PRO A 130 -0.57 -1.64 28.29
C PRO A 130 -1.91 -2.00 27.64
N HIS A 131 -2.31 -3.27 27.77
CA HIS A 131 -3.64 -3.72 27.32
C HIS A 131 -4.78 -3.19 28.20
N ARG A 132 -4.51 -2.94 29.49
CA ARG A 132 -5.48 -2.43 30.45
C ARG A 132 -5.16 -0.99 30.78
N THR A 133 -6.20 -0.17 30.79
CA THR A 133 -6.16 1.26 31.02
C THR A 133 -6.16 1.58 32.49
N ASP A 134 -5.33 2.54 32.88
CA ASP A 134 -5.58 3.38 34.04
C ASP A 134 -6.36 4.62 33.58
N PHE A 135 -7.62 4.75 34.00
CA PHE A 135 -8.49 5.86 33.58
C PHE A 135 -8.04 7.22 34.11
N SER A 136 -7.08 7.26 35.05
CA SER A 136 -6.47 8.50 35.54
C SER A 136 -5.23 8.93 34.75
N ASP A 137 -4.65 8.04 33.95
CA ASP A 137 -3.47 8.33 33.13
C ASP A 137 -3.89 8.94 31.78
N LEU A 138 -3.76 10.27 31.68
CA LEU A 138 -4.02 11.02 30.45
C LEU A 138 -2.75 11.31 29.65
N SER A 139 -1.64 10.64 29.97
CA SER A 139 -0.43 10.69 29.13
C SER A 139 -0.68 10.04 27.76
N GLN A 140 0.26 10.23 26.82
CA GLN A 140 0.18 9.56 25.52
C GLN A 140 0.05 8.04 25.65
N THR A 141 0.78 7.42 26.60
CA THR A 141 0.72 5.97 26.83
C THR A 141 -0.62 5.56 27.44
N GLY A 142 -1.14 6.32 28.41
CA GLY A 142 -2.44 6.09 29.01
C GLY A 142 -3.59 6.21 28.01
N LEU A 143 -3.59 7.25 27.17
CA LEU A 143 -4.57 7.43 26.10
C LEU A 143 -4.47 6.33 25.03
N ALA A 144 -3.27 5.86 24.71
CA ALA A 144 -3.08 4.73 23.80
C ALA A 144 -3.59 3.41 24.41
N ALA A 145 -3.42 3.18 25.71
CA ALA A 145 -4.02 2.04 26.42
C ALA A 145 -5.55 2.13 26.41
N LEU A 146 -6.12 3.30 26.71
CA LEU A 146 -7.56 3.56 26.65
C LEU A 146 -8.12 3.26 25.27
N TYR A 147 -7.45 3.74 24.23
CA TYR A 147 -7.84 3.47 22.86
C TYR A 147 -7.88 1.97 22.54
N ARG A 148 -6.82 1.23 22.90
CA ARG A 148 -6.73 -0.23 22.70
C ARG A 148 -7.85 -0.97 23.43
N GLU A 149 -8.12 -0.61 24.68
CA GLU A 149 -9.15 -1.26 25.50
C GLU A 149 -10.55 -0.98 24.94
N LEU A 150 -10.84 0.27 24.55
CA LEU A 150 -12.13 0.64 23.99
C LEU A 150 -12.44 -0.09 22.68
N ALA A 151 -11.48 -0.15 21.75
CA ALA A 151 -11.73 -0.81 20.47
C ALA A 151 -11.84 -2.33 20.60
N HIS A 152 -11.06 -2.95 21.50
CA HIS A 152 -11.20 -4.39 21.76
C HIS A 152 -12.59 -4.75 22.30
N ASN A 153 -13.17 -3.87 23.12
CA ASN A 153 -14.47 -4.09 23.75
C ASN A 153 -15.64 -3.42 23.01
N ALA A 154 -15.40 -2.81 21.84
CA ALA A 154 -16.44 -2.13 21.09
C ALA A 154 -17.52 -3.13 20.66
N PRO A 155 -18.83 -2.81 20.82
CA PRO A 155 -19.90 -3.65 20.29
C PRO A 155 -19.73 -3.86 18.79
N GLY A 156 -19.64 -5.13 18.37
CA GLY A 156 -19.41 -5.49 16.96
C GLY A 156 -17.94 -5.53 16.55
N ALA A 157 -16.99 -5.42 17.48
CA ALA A 157 -15.57 -5.62 17.20
C ALA A 157 -15.33 -7.00 16.55
N ASP A 158 -14.61 -7.01 15.43
CA ASP A 158 -14.31 -8.22 14.67
C ASP A 158 -12.81 -8.54 14.72
N THR A 159 -12.44 -9.54 15.53
CA THR A 159 -11.05 -10.01 15.64
C THR A 159 -10.51 -10.61 14.34
N SER A 160 -11.38 -10.95 13.37
CA SER A 160 -10.97 -11.47 12.06
C SER A 160 -10.28 -10.42 11.17
N LEU A 161 -10.45 -9.13 11.49
CA LEU A 161 -9.80 -8.01 10.80
C LEU A 161 -8.27 -8.06 10.94
N GLY A 162 -7.76 -8.74 11.97
CA GLY A 162 -6.34 -9.01 12.16
C GLY A 162 -5.71 -9.88 11.07
N GLY A 163 -6.50 -10.52 10.20
CA GLY A 163 -6.02 -11.37 9.11
C GLY A 163 -5.43 -12.70 9.58
N THR A 164 -5.03 -13.54 8.64
CA THR A 164 -4.34 -14.81 8.92
C THR A 164 -2.85 -14.60 9.21
N ALA A 165 -2.13 -15.65 9.60
CA ALA A 165 -0.67 -15.57 9.76
C ALA A 165 0.05 -15.12 8.47
N ALA A 166 -0.48 -15.49 7.30
CA ALA A 166 0.09 -15.09 6.01
C ALA A 166 -0.13 -13.60 5.67
N ASP A 167 -1.06 -12.93 6.34
CA ASP A 167 -1.40 -11.53 6.10
C ASP A 167 -0.66 -10.55 7.02
N ARG A 168 0.09 -11.07 8.01
CA ARG A 168 0.71 -10.30 9.10
C ARG A 168 2.20 -10.07 8.83
N ASN A 169 3.06 -10.42 9.78
CA ASN A 169 4.51 -10.23 9.71
C ASN A 169 5.10 -11.32 8.83
N THR A 170 5.19 -11.06 7.52
CA THR A 170 5.69 -12.01 6.54
C THR A 170 6.84 -11.42 5.73
N GLU A 171 7.64 -12.33 5.17
CA GLU A 171 8.60 -12.04 4.11
C GLU A 171 7.97 -12.46 2.79
N LEU A 172 7.73 -11.50 1.90
CA LEU A 172 7.19 -11.74 0.58
C LEU A 172 8.35 -11.68 -0.43
N VAL A 173 8.92 -12.84 -0.75
CA VAL A 173 10.03 -12.95 -1.69
C VAL A 173 9.53 -12.85 -3.13
N LEU A 174 10.07 -11.89 -3.88
CA LEU A 174 9.72 -11.62 -5.27
C LEU A 174 10.97 -11.76 -6.15
N LYS A 175 10.78 -12.20 -7.40
CA LYS A 175 11.87 -12.18 -8.38
C LYS A 175 12.26 -10.74 -8.68
N LYS A 176 13.56 -10.46 -8.66
CA LYS A 176 14.12 -9.21 -9.12
C LYS A 176 14.30 -9.28 -10.63
N GLU A 177 13.79 -8.31 -11.36
CA GLU A 177 14.08 -8.21 -12.79
C GLU A 177 15.58 -7.95 -12.97
N LEU A 178 16.27 -8.86 -13.65
CA LEU A 178 17.71 -8.73 -13.91
C LEU A 178 17.93 -7.71 -15.01
N LYS A 179 18.82 -6.74 -14.77
CA LYS A 179 19.26 -5.83 -15.83
C LYS A 179 20.03 -6.64 -16.87
N LEU A 180 19.58 -6.61 -18.12
CA LEU A 180 20.28 -7.22 -19.27
C LEU A 180 21.72 -6.73 -19.46
N THR A 181 22.14 -5.66 -18.75
CA THR A 181 23.50 -5.11 -18.75
C THR A 181 24.44 -5.67 -17.68
N GLN A 182 24.03 -6.63 -16.84
CA GLN A 182 24.92 -7.29 -15.86
C GLN A 182 25.46 -8.66 -16.31
N LEU A 183 25.29 -9.03 -17.59
CA LEU A 183 25.78 -10.29 -18.16
C LEU A 183 27.03 -10.11 -19.06
N ALA A 184 27.84 -9.07 -18.83
CA ALA A 184 29.12 -8.87 -19.53
C ALA A 184 30.26 -8.72 -18.53
#